data_AF-A0A3D0WX10-F1
#
_entry.id   AF-A0A3D0WX10-F1
#
_cell.length_a   1.000
_cell.length_b   1.000
_cell.length_c   1.000
_cell.angle_alpha   90.00
_cell.angle_beta   90.00
_cell.angle_gamma   90.00
#
_symmetry.space_group_name_H-M   'P 1'
#
loop_
_entity.id
_entity.type
_entity.pdbx_description
1 polymer ?
#
loop_
_entity_poly.entity_id
_entity_poly.type
_entity_poly.pdbx_seq_one_letter_code
_entity_poly.pdbx_strand_id
1 'polypeptide(L)'
;RFGGHADAQRAAVLALFHDATEIVTGDMPTPVKYFNPEIRSAYRGVEAVARSRLLNLLPADLRPVYRPLLGEPEESDRDLLPLVKAADKLSGLIKCVEEKRMGNREFASAEASLRKAVEEMHLPEADCFLREFLPSYSLTLDQQGR
;
A
#
# COMPACT_ATOMS: atom_id res chain seq x y z
N ARG A 1 0.42 -19.70 8.77
CA ARG A 1 0.87 -20.49 7.61
C ARG A 1 2.38 -20.49 7.46
N PHE A 2 3.05 -19.34 7.65
CA PHE A 2 4.49 -19.19 7.38
C PHE A 2 5.36 -19.08 8.63
N GLY A 3 4.80 -19.32 9.82
CA GLY A 3 5.55 -19.27 11.08
C GLY A 3 5.91 -17.86 11.59
N GLY A 4 5.46 -16.80 10.91
CA GLY A 4 5.67 -15.42 11.34
C GLY A 4 4.75 -14.97 12.49
N HIS A 5 5.18 -13.92 13.19
CA HIS A 5 4.45 -13.27 14.27
C HIS A 5 4.12 -11.82 13.87
N ALA A 6 3.02 -11.64 13.15
CA ALA A 6 2.50 -10.33 12.79
C ALA A 6 1.22 -10.02 13.59
N ASP A 7 1.19 -8.88 14.27
CA ASP A 7 -0.05 -8.36 14.85
C ASP A 7 -0.95 -7.84 13.72
N ALA A 8 -1.97 -8.63 13.38
CA ALA A 8 -2.89 -8.32 12.30
C ALA A 8 -3.73 -7.04 12.58
N GLN A 9 -4.05 -6.76 13.84
CA GLN A 9 -4.82 -5.56 14.20
C GLN A 9 -3.96 -4.32 13.99
N ARG A 10 -2.71 -4.35 14.47
CA ARG A 10 -1.78 -3.25 14.25
C ARG A 10 -1.47 -3.04 12.77
N ALA A 11 -1.24 -4.11 12.01
CA ALA A 11 -1.01 -4.03 10.56
C ALA A 11 -2.21 -3.41 9.83
N ALA A 12 -3.44 -3.79 10.19
CA ALA A 12 -4.65 -3.20 9.62
C ALA A 12 -4.75 -1.69 9.92
N VAL A 13 -4.45 -1.26 11.15
CA VAL A 13 -4.46 0.17 11.50
C VAL A 13 -3.37 0.94 10.74
N LEU A 14 -2.16 0.39 10.62
CA LEU A 14 -1.11 1.01 9.80
C LEU A 14 -1.55 1.15 8.33
N ALA A 15 -2.17 0.10 7.77
CA ALA A 15 -2.69 0.12 6.41
C ALA A 15 -3.83 1.14 6.23
N LEU A 16 -4.71 1.33 7.22
CA LEU A 16 -5.78 2.33 7.14
C LEU A 16 -5.26 3.77 7.00
N PHE A 17 -4.07 4.06 7.52
CA PHE A 17 -3.50 5.41 7.52
C PHE A 17 -2.36 5.62 6.52
N HIS A 18 -1.96 4.60 5.75
CA HIS A 18 -0.74 4.66 4.92
C HIS A 18 -0.75 5.81 3.88
N ASP A 19 -1.92 6.12 3.31
CA ASP A 19 -2.12 7.20 2.33
C ASP A 19 -2.82 8.43 2.95
N ALA A 20 -2.92 8.53 4.27
CA ALA A 20 -3.65 9.64 4.91
C ALA A 20 -3.10 11.02 4.51
N THR A 21 -1.80 11.13 4.21
CA THR A 21 -1.18 12.37 3.75
C THR A 21 -1.69 12.85 2.38
N GLU A 22 -2.26 11.96 1.57
CA GLU A 22 -2.79 12.28 0.24
C GLU A 22 -4.00 13.21 0.26
N ILE A 23 -4.68 13.33 1.41
CA ILE A 23 -5.70 14.35 1.66
C ILE A 23 -5.13 15.76 1.40
N VAL A 24 -3.84 15.96 1.66
CA VAL A 24 -3.15 17.25 1.48
C VAL A 24 -2.34 17.28 0.19
N THR A 25 -1.66 16.18 -0.15
CA THR A 25 -0.74 16.16 -1.29
C THR A 25 -1.43 15.88 -2.63
N GLY A 26 -2.64 15.31 -2.60
CA GLY A 26 -3.22 14.58 -3.72
C GLY A 26 -2.52 13.23 -3.93
N ASP A 27 -3.24 12.30 -4.57
CA ASP A 27 -2.62 11.07 -5.10
C ASP A 27 -1.64 11.45 -6.22
N MET A 28 -0.47 10.84 -6.16
CA MET A 28 0.61 11.13 -7.09
C MET A 28 1.06 9.85 -7.78
N PRO A 29 0.95 9.79 -9.12
CA PRO A 29 1.34 8.60 -9.86
C PRO A 29 2.77 8.16 -9.52
N THR A 30 2.93 6.87 -9.22
CA THR A 30 4.22 6.24 -8.88
C THR A 30 5.35 6.65 -9.84
N PRO A 31 5.17 6.66 -11.18
CA PRO A 31 6.24 7.07 -12.10
C PRO A 31 6.74 8.51 -11.89
N VAL A 32 5.88 9.42 -11.44
CA VAL A 32 6.23 10.81 -11.14
C VAL A 32 7.01 10.89 -9.83
N LYS A 33 6.51 10.20 -8.78
CA LYS A 33 7.14 10.19 -7.44
C LYS A 33 8.58 9.67 -7.44
N TYR A 34 8.92 8.78 -8.38
CA TYR A 34 10.24 8.16 -8.49
C TYR A 34 11.03 8.55 -9.75
N PHE A 35 10.62 9.62 -10.45
CA PHE A 35 11.25 10.03 -11.70
C PHE A 35 12.75 10.33 -11.56
N ASN A 36 13.15 11.06 -10.52
CA ASN A 36 14.55 11.31 -10.19
C ASN A 36 14.74 11.55 -8.68
N PRO A 37 16.00 11.54 -8.17
CA PRO A 37 16.29 11.74 -6.75
C PRO A 37 15.80 13.09 -6.21
N GLU A 38 15.87 14.15 -7.00
CA GLU A 38 15.47 15.50 -6.61
C GLU A 38 13.96 15.59 -6.35
N ILE A 39 13.15 15.09 -7.27
CA ILE A 39 11.68 15.01 -7.16
C ILE A 39 11.31 14.13 -5.98
N ARG A 40 11.97 12.96 -5.83
CA ARG A 40 11.72 12.07 -4.69
C ARG A 40 11.99 12.77 -3.35
N SER A 41 13.06 13.56 -3.27
CA SER A 41 13.40 14.33 -2.07
C SER A 41 12.38 15.44 -1.80
N ALA A 42 12.00 16.19 -2.84
CA ALA A 42 10.96 17.21 -2.74
C ALA A 42 9.63 16.62 -2.26
N TYR A 43 9.24 15.45 -2.78
CA TYR A 43 8.03 14.75 -2.36
C TYR A 43 8.05 14.35 -0.89
N ARG A 44 9.17 13.83 -0.39
CA ARG A 44 9.33 13.53 1.03
C ARG A 44 9.15 14.76 1.90
N GLY A 45 9.62 15.93 1.44
CA GLY A 45 9.38 17.20 2.11
C GLY A 45 7.90 17.56 2.16
N VAL A 46 7.19 17.42 1.04
CA VAL A 46 5.74 17.66 0.95
C VAL A 46 4.95 16.71 1.84
N GLU A 47 5.27 15.41 1.85
CA GLU A 47 4.66 14.41 2.75
C GLU A 47 4.90 14.74 4.24
N ALA A 48 6.11 15.21 4.60
CA ALA A 48 6.41 15.61 5.98
C ALA A 48 5.58 16.84 6.41
N VAL A 49 5.38 17.80 5.52
CA VAL A 49 4.50 18.97 5.78
C VAL A 49 3.05 18.52 5.91
N ALA A 50 2.58 17.62 5.04
CA ALA A 50 1.23 17.05 5.10
C ALA A 50 0.97 16.32 6.43
N ARG A 51 1.90 15.46 6.85
CA ARG A 51 1.87 14.76 8.14
C ARG A 51 1.79 15.74 9.31
N SER A 52 2.69 16.72 9.35
CA SER A 52 2.71 17.73 10.41
C SER A 52 1.40 18.50 10.47
N ARG A 53 0.83 18.87 9.32
CA ARG A 53 -0.48 19.51 9.24
C ARG A 53 -1.57 18.63 9.83
N LEU A 54 -1.66 17.36 9.43
CA LEU A 54 -2.67 16.42 9.94
C LEU A 54 -2.54 16.22 11.46
N LEU A 55 -1.33 16.04 11.97
CA LEU A 55 -1.10 15.93 13.42
C LEU A 55 -1.51 17.19 14.18
N ASN A 56 -1.28 18.38 13.60
CA ASN A 56 -1.64 19.64 14.25
C ASN A 56 -3.14 19.92 14.27
N LEU A 57 -3.94 19.26 13.42
CA LEU A 57 -5.40 19.31 13.49
C LEU A 57 -5.97 18.52 14.68
N LEU A 58 -5.19 17.62 15.26
CA LEU A 58 -5.62 16.82 16.41
C LEU A 58 -5.43 17.58 17.74
N PRO A 59 -6.33 17.36 18.70
CA PRO A 59 -6.10 17.68 20.11
C PRO A 59 -4.74 17.15 20.59
N ALA A 60 -4.07 17.91 21.47
CA ALA A 60 -2.69 17.64 21.87
C ALA A 60 -2.50 16.26 22.50
N ASP A 61 -3.51 15.78 23.24
CA ASP A 61 -3.57 14.47 23.88
C ASP A 61 -3.68 13.29 22.89
N LEU A 62 -4.23 13.52 21.69
CA LEU A 62 -4.36 12.48 20.67
C LEU A 62 -3.14 12.38 19.74
N ARG A 63 -2.35 13.46 19.60
CA ARG A 63 -1.18 13.48 18.69
C ARG A 63 -0.20 12.30 18.89
N PRO A 64 0.14 11.89 20.13
CA PRO A 64 1.06 10.76 20.33
C PRO A 64 0.52 9.45 19.74
N VAL A 65 -0.80 9.23 19.77
CA VAL A 65 -1.44 8.00 19.28
C VAL A 65 -1.41 7.92 17.75
N TYR A 66 -1.60 9.05 17.07
CA TYR A 66 -1.65 9.10 15.60
C TYR A 66 -0.29 9.30 14.94
N ARG A 67 0.71 9.78 15.68
CA ARG A 67 2.06 10.01 15.16
C ARG A 67 2.67 8.74 14.51
N PRO A 68 2.62 7.56 15.13
CA PRO A 68 3.06 6.31 14.50
C PRO A 68 2.33 5.99 13.20
N LEU A 69 1.04 6.29 13.15
CA LEU A 69 0.17 5.97 12.02
C LEU A 69 0.37 6.90 10.83
N LEU A 70 0.79 8.14 11.09
CA LEU A 70 0.97 9.17 10.06
C LEU A 70 2.41 9.25 9.53
N GLY A 71 3.18 8.15 9.64
CA GLY A 71 4.48 8.00 8.98
C GLY A 71 5.70 8.17 9.89
N GLU A 72 5.51 8.12 11.21
CA GLU A 72 6.60 7.97 12.19
C GLU A 72 6.45 6.63 12.95
N PRO A 73 6.43 5.47 12.24
CA PRO A 73 6.11 4.17 12.83
C PRO A 73 7.05 3.79 13.98
N GLU A 74 6.55 2.98 14.90
CA GLU A 74 7.31 2.49 16.05
C GLU A 74 8.26 1.36 15.64
N GLU A 75 9.31 1.09 16.43
CA GLU A 75 10.21 -0.05 16.15
C GLU A 75 9.44 -1.39 16.16
N SER A 76 8.40 -1.50 16.98
CA SER A 76 7.49 -2.66 16.99
C SER A 76 6.70 -2.85 15.70
N ASP A 77 6.58 -1.81 14.85
CA ASP A 77 5.89 -1.90 13.57
C ASP A 77 6.81 -2.42 12.45
N ARG A 78 8.11 -2.53 12.70
CA ARG A 78 9.14 -2.80 11.68
C ARG A 78 8.82 -4.01 10.79
N ASP A 79 8.37 -5.11 11.39
CA ASP A 79 8.04 -6.34 10.65
C ASP A 79 6.68 -6.26 9.93
N LEU A 80 5.84 -5.29 10.29
CA LEU A 80 4.53 -5.05 9.67
C LEU A 80 4.65 -4.14 8.44
N LEU A 81 5.59 -3.21 8.41
CA LEU A 81 5.75 -2.26 7.30
C LEU A 81 5.93 -2.94 5.92
N PRO A 82 6.72 -4.02 5.77
CA PRO A 82 6.79 -4.78 4.52
C PRO A 82 5.45 -5.39 4.10
N LEU A 83 4.66 -5.88 5.06
CA LEU A 83 3.34 -6.47 4.80
C LEU A 83 2.35 -5.40 4.33
N VAL A 84 2.32 -4.23 4.98
CA VAL A 84 1.48 -3.09 4.56
C VAL A 84 1.86 -2.64 3.15
N LYS A 85 3.17 -2.54 2.86
CA LYS A 85 3.66 -2.20 1.52
C LYS A 85 3.29 -3.26 0.46
N ALA A 86 3.29 -4.53 0.82
CA ALA A 86 2.84 -5.59 -0.08
C ALA A 86 1.33 -5.49 -0.34
N ALA A 87 0.54 -5.20 0.70
CA ALA A 87 -0.90 -5.03 0.60
C ALA A 87 -1.29 -3.86 -0.33
N ASP A 88 -0.61 -2.72 -0.22
CA ASP A 88 -0.75 -1.58 -1.14
C ASP A 88 -0.54 -2.01 -2.61
N LYS A 89 0.57 -2.69 -2.89
CA LYS A 89 0.88 -3.18 -4.25
C LYS A 89 -0.11 -4.21 -4.76
N LEU A 90 -0.55 -5.13 -3.89
CA LEU A 90 -1.55 -6.13 -4.22
C LEU A 90 -2.90 -5.46 -4.56
N SER A 91 -3.29 -4.41 -3.83
CA SER A 91 -4.49 -3.62 -4.14
C SER A 91 -4.40 -2.99 -5.53
N GLY A 92 -3.28 -2.33 -5.84
CA GLY A 92 -3.03 -1.80 -7.18
C GLY A 92 -3.04 -2.88 -8.27
N LEU A 93 -2.48 -4.06 -7.98
CA LEU A 93 -2.44 -5.19 -8.90
C LEU A 93 -3.85 -5.75 -9.18
N ILE A 94 -4.68 -5.90 -8.15
CA ILE A 94 -6.09 -6.30 -8.27
C ILE A 94 -6.84 -5.33 -9.18
N LYS A 95 -6.68 -4.01 -8.94
CA LYS A 95 -7.27 -2.98 -9.80
C LYS A 95 -6.87 -3.15 -11.27
N CYS A 96 -5.60 -3.43 -11.55
CA CYS A 96 -5.14 -3.65 -12.92
C CYS A 96 -5.80 -4.89 -13.57
N VAL A 97 -5.96 -5.98 -12.82
CA VAL A 97 -6.62 -7.20 -13.29
C VAL A 97 -8.09 -6.92 -13.64
N GLU A 98 -8.80 -6.20 -12.77
CA GLU A 98 -10.20 -5.83 -12.98
C GLU A 98 -10.37 -4.90 -14.19
N GLU A 99 -9.54 -3.88 -14.34
CA GLU A 99 -9.56 -2.95 -15.48
C GLU A 99 -9.36 -3.68 -16.81
N LYS A 100 -8.39 -4.60 -16.88
CA LYS A 100 -8.19 -5.41 -18.08
C LYS A 100 -9.38 -6.30 -18.40
N ARG A 101 -10.03 -6.85 -17.38
CA ARG A 101 -11.26 -7.65 -17.55
C ARG A 101 -12.40 -6.80 -18.10
N MET A 102 -12.45 -5.51 -17.77
CA MET A 102 -13.38 -4.54 -18.36
C MET A 102 -12.98 -4.06 -19.77
N GLY A 103 -11.89 -4.60 -20.34
CA GLY A 103 -11.40 -4.27 -21.68
C GLY A 103 -10.36 -3.14 -21.72
N ASN A 104 -9.99 -2.57 -20.57
CA ASN A 104 -9.01 -1.49 -20.50
C ASN A 104 -7.57 -2.04 -20.50
N ARG A 105 -6.94 -2.01 -21.67
CA ARG A 105 -5.58 -2.57 -21.86
C ARG A 105 -4.45 -1.64 -21.41
N GLU A 106 -4.74 -0.38 -21.09
CA GLU A 106 -3.73 0.58 -20.59
C GLU A 106 -3.07 0.09 -19.29
N PHE A 107 -3.79 -0.72 -18.50
CA PHE A 107 -3.31 -1.29 -17.24
C PHE A 107 -2.35 -2.49 -17.40
N ALA A 108 -2.13 -3.00 -18.63
CA ALA A 108 -1.29 -4.20 -18.84
C ALA A 108 0.17 -4.00 -18.38
N SER A 109 0.75 -2.82 -18.64
CA SER A 109 2.12 -2.51 -18.21
C SER A 109 2.22 -2.32 -16.69
N ALA A 110 1.20 -1.68 -16.11
CA ALA A 110 1.12 -1.48 -14.66
C ALA A 110 0.96 -2.82 -13.91
N GLU A 111 0.13 -3.74 -14.41
CA GLU A 111 -0.03 -5.08 -13.84
C GLU A 111 1.30 -5.83 -13.81
N ALA A 112 2.02 -5.87 -14.93
CA ALA A 112 3.29 -6.58 -15.02
C ALA A 112 4.33 -6.00 -14.05
N SER A 113 4.40 -4.66 -13.98
CA SER A 113 5.29 -3.94 -13.07
C SER A 113 4.95 -4.20 -11.61
N LEU A 114 3.67 -4.15 -11.23
CA LEU A 114 3.22 -4.38 -9.86
C LEU A 114 3.40 -5.83 -9.42
N ARG A 115 3.07 -6.80 -10.29
CA ARG A 115 3.30 -8.22 -10.01
C ARG A 115 4.77 -8.49 -9.71
N LYS A 116 5.67 -8.03 -10.59
CA LYS A 116 7.11 -8.16 -10.41
C LYS A 116 7.56 -7.49 -9.11
N ALA A 117 7.06 -6.28 -8.82
CA ALA A 117 7.40 -5.55 -7.60
C ALA A 117 6.93 -6.27 -6.33
N VAL A 118 5.85 -7.06 -6.36
CA VAL A 118 5.41 -7.90 -5.23
C VAL A 118 6.32 -9.12 -5.09
N GLU A 119 6.62 -9.82 -6.19
CA GLU A 119 7.50 -11.01 -6.20
C GLU A 119 8.93 -10.68 -5.71
N GLU A 120 9.45 -9.51 -6.07
CA GLU A 120 10.76 -9.01 -5.63
C GLU A 120 10.80 -8.64 -4.13
N MET A 121 9.66 -8.58 -3.44
CA MET A 121 9.64 -8.39 -1.98
C MET A 121 10.04 -9.66 -1.24
N HIS A 122 9.96 -10.83 -1.88
CA HIS A 122 10.26 -12.14 -1.31
C HIS A 122 9.54 -12.39 0.03
N LEU A 123 8.26 -12.01 0.08
CA LEU A 123 7.39 -12.22 1.25
C LEU A 123 6.49 -13.44 1.01
N PRO A 124 6.60 -14.51 1.83
CA PRO A 124 5.84 -15.73 1.59
C PRO A 124 4.31 -15.52 1.69
N GLU A 125 3.87 -14.55 2.50
CA GLU A 125 2.46 -14.12 2.58
C GLU A 125 1.97 -13.53 1.26
N ALA A 126 2.78 -12.66 0.63
CA ALA A 126 2.43 -11.99 -0.62
C ALA A 126 2.47 -12.97 -1.80
N ASP A 127 3.50 -13.83 -1.86
CA ASP A 127 3.61 -14.89 -2.86
C ASP A 127 2.44 -15.87 -2.77
N CYS A 128 2.02 -16.20 -1.56
CA CYS A 128 0.83 -16.99 -1.32
C CYS A 128 -0.42 -16.30 -1.88
N PHE A 129 -0.54 -14.98 -1.69
CA PHE A 129 -1.68 -14.23 -2.20
C PHE A 129 -1.73 -14.22 -3.73
N LEU A 130 -0.59 -13.98 -4.38
CA LEU A 130 -0.46 -14.03 -5.84
C LEU A 130 -0.88 -15.40 -6.41
N ARG A 131 -0.52 -16.48 -5.72
CA ARG A 131 -0.82 -17.86 -6.16
C ARG A 131 -2.25 -18.27 -5.89
N GLU A 132 -2.79 -17.98 -4.71
CA GLU A 132 -4.03 -18.59 -4.23
C GLU A 132 -5.24 -17.66 -4.33
N PHE A 133 -5.06 -16.34 -4.21
CA PHE A 133 -6.18 -15.39 -4.14
C PHE A 133 -6.29 -14.53 -5.40
N LEU A 134 -5.17 -14.09 -5.98
CA LEU A 134 -5.19 -13.22 -7.15
C LEU A 134 -5.93 -13.79 -8.37
N PRO A 135 -5.84 -15.10 -8.71
CA PRO A 135 -6.58 -15.66 -9.84
C PRO A 135 -8.11 -15.46 -9.74
N SER A 136 -8.65 -15.43 -8.52
CA SER A 136 -10.09 -15.26 -8.27
C SER A 136 -10.63 -13.90 -8.71
N TYR A 137 -9.78 -12.87 -8.80
CA TYR A 137 -10.16 -11.54 -9.29
C TYR A 137 -10.37 -11.50 -10.82
N SER A 138 -9.97 -12.55 -11.53
CA SER A 138 -10.28 -12.71 -12.96
C SER A 138 -11.62 -13.42 -13.21
N LEU A 139 -12.26 -13.94 -12.16
CA LEU A 139 -13.50 -14.70 -12.24
C LEU A 139 -14.75 -13.78 -12.25
N THR A 140 -15.85 -14.27 -12.82
CA THR A 140 -17.18 -13.69 -12.63
C THR A 140 -17.73 -14.01 -11.24
N LEU A 141 -18.76 -13.28 -10.79
CA LEU A 141 -19.43 -13.58 -9.52
C LEU A 141 -19.93 -15.03 -9.44
N ASP A 142 -20.52 -15.54 -10.54
CA ASP A 142 -20.99 -16.93 -10.62
C ASP A 142 -19.86 -17.96 -10.53
N GLN A 143 -18.66 -17.60 -10.99
CA GLN A 143 -17.47 -18.45 -10.92
C GLN A 143 -16.81 -18.42 -9.54
N GLN A 144 -16.96 -17.34 -8.77
CA GLN A 144 -16.43 -17.21 -7.41
C GLN A 144 -17.23 -18.01 -6.37
N GLY A 145 -18.51 -18.28 -6.62
CA GLY A 145 -19.37 -19.05 -5.72
C GLY A 145 -19.23 -20.58 -5.83
N ARG A 146 -18.25 -21.08 -6.58
CA ARG A 146 -17.98 -22.51 -6.81
C ARG A 146 -16.63 -22.89 -6.21
#